data_AF-A0A2L0EPS8-F1
#
_entry.id   AF-A0A2L0EPS8-F1
#
_cell.length_a   1.000
_cell.length_b   1.000
_cell.length_c   1.000
_cell.angle_alpha   90.00
_cell.angle_beta   90.00
_cell.angle_gamma   90.00
#
_symmetry.space_group_name_H-M   'P 1'
#
loop_
_entity.id
_entity.type
_entity.pdbx_description
1 polymer ?
#
loop_
_entity_poly.entity_id
_entity_poly.type
_entity_poly.pdbx_seq_one_letter_code
_entity_poly.pdbx_strand_id
1 'polypeptide(L)'
;MPEMPPPPSQSDIDALFARARSARVIEGGAVHGKPMGGQVLATFKAEELPALREALRIVEGGPPFHCRCLGDLAIELRGLFLRVGVLSYHHGQSVRLEGAFSDADLVDGPALLRLLAARGVTEPLARHEADERDLARGDTERDRWMEAAPEALREGMLSLEAGPLGLPPVDGDVVFDAGIAALRASGDDDRAIASRLFAWLGTSTSPWSGYPAYEHAPLVLLQRLSPEAVLAALLAARDDDTLLGAARYAADHQVVSFRKRFVREIPDEMFVRFEVRLARVPMTPDGLADAKVRLSAARAIATSARGRAAELAAQRGRDLACVAVSEDGPFGALVTDGQTLAAVDVYTVVLIDPERGSLAPLTTYEGSAFTDLVFVDGALLAMRGNEGRVDRIALDGGGRSVVASELARPLDPVDSGGVLCFVSAPFEDRIVSGMRSSVQRASLVRLGKSAGVEVIAPVEAGVAALAADATHLYYATTNLEREGALFRVARAGGKPSMLAKVGRLGHATAQPALVIAGDHAVFADGRDLRRVPVGGGQAVTLHRTDAPIGALAVVSDGIVVILGEMSDGSWDVVHLPSKGGKPRKLGTLQRRPYHRLKMVSRGGEAFFTLDDRLYRAR
;
A
#
# COMPACT_ATOMS: atom_id res chain seq x y z
N MET A 1 17.99 19.28 13.70
CA MET A 1 17.77 19.45 12.25
C MET A 1 18.70 20.55 11.79
N PRO A 2 19.33 20.47 10.61
CA PRO A 2 20.05 21.62 10.08
C PRO A 2 19.08 22.81 10.01
N GLU A 3 19.57 23.98 10.41
CA GLU A 3 18.81 25.23 10.35
C GLU A 3 18.41 25.51 8.90
N MET A 4 17.12 25.68 8.62
CA MET A 4 16.67 26.03 7.28
C MET A 4 17.23 27.40 6.91
N PRO A 5 17.77 27.60 5.69
CA PRO A 5 18.22 28.92 5.26
C PRO A 5 17.11 29.97 5.39
N PRO A 6 17.45 31.24 5.65
CA PRO A 6 16.44 32.30 5.72
C PRO A 6 15.72 32.44 4.37
N PRO A 7 14.46 32.93 4.38
CA PRO A 7 13.75 33.30 3.16
C PRO A 7 14.47 34.45 2.44
N PRO A 8 14.23 34.65 1.13
CA PRO A 8 14.76 35.82 0.42
C PRO A 8 14.27 37.13 1.08
N SER A 9 15.10 38.17 1.03
CA SER A 9 14.73 39.51 1.52
C SER A 9 14.00 40.33 0.44
N GLN A 10 13.31 41.40 0.84
CA GLN A 10 12.68 42.29 -0.16
C GLN A 10 13.76 42.92 -1.05
N SER A 11 14.95 43.16 -0.49
CA SER A 11 16.10 43.69 -1.23
C SER A 11 16.59 42.75 -2.34
N ASP A 12 16.48 41.43 -2.16
CA ASP A 12 16.85 40.44 -3.18
C ASP A 12 15.87 40.50 -4.37
N ILE A 13 14.58 40.61 -4.09
CA ILE A 13 13.53 40.76 -5.11
C ILE A 13 13.71 42.10 -5.84
N ASP A 14 13.90 43.20 -5.10
CA ASP A 14 14.11 44.54 -5.66
C ASP A 14 15.33 44.59 -6.58
N ALA A 15 16.42 43.92 -6.22
CA ALA A 15 17.63 43.85 -7.03
C ALA A 15 17.39 43.18 -8.40
N LEU A 16 16.49 42.21 -8.49
CA LEU A 16 16.10 41.59 -9.76
C LEU A 16 15.25 42.54 -10.59
N PHE A 17 14.26 43.18 -9.98
CA PHE A 17 13.39 44.14 -10.66
C PHE A 17 14.17 45.35 -11.20
N ALA A 18 15.18 45.84 -10.47
CA ALA A 18 16.06 46.93 -10.91
C ALA A 18 16.83 46.60 -12.20
N ARG A 19 17.09 45.31 -12.48
CA ARG A 19 17.80 44.82 -13.68
C ARG A 19 16.85 44.41 -14.80
N ALA A 20 15.57 44.24 -14.51
CA ALA A 20 14.57 43.81 -15.47
C ALA A 20 14.11 44.96 -16.39
N ARG A 21 13.80 44.62 -17.63
CA ARG A 21 13.17 45.49 -18.64
C ARG A 21 11.77 45.01 -19.02
N SER A 22 11.47 43.74 -18.77
CA SER A 22 10.16 43.16 -18.93
C SER A 22 10.01 41.94 -18.01
N ALA A 23 8.78 41.48 -17.81
CA ALA A 23 8.48 40.24 -17.13
C ALA A 23 7.44 39.42 -17.91
N ARG A 24 7.48 38.10 -17.73
CA ARG A 24 6.44 37.17 -18.20
C ARG A 24 5.90 36.40 -17.01
N VAL A 25 4.58 36.36 -16.88
CA VAL A 25 3.90 35.43 -15.96
C VAL A 25 3.44 34.24 -16.78
N ILE A 26 3.87 33.06 -16.36
CA ILE A 26 3.74 31.80 -17.09
C ILE A 26 2.96 30.83 -16.20
N GLU A 27 2.06 30.06 -16.79
CA GLU A 27 1.31 29.02 -16.08
C GLU A 27 2.27 27.94 -15.52
N GLY A 28 1.95 27.43 -14.34
CA GLY A 28 2.77 26.45 -13.61
C GLY A 28 3.95 27.09 -12.90
N GLY A 29 4.48 26.39 -11.91
CA GLY A 29 5.61 26.86 -11.11
C GLY A 29 6.97 26.83 -11.80
N ALA A 30 8.04 26.89 -11.01
CA ALA A 30 9.42 26.88 -11.50
C ALA A 30 10.29 25.81 -10.82
N VAL A 31 11.17 25.19 -11.59
CA VAL A 31 12.15 24.21 -11.10
C VAL A 31 13.53 24.51 -11.68
N HIS A 32 14.56 24.53 -10.83
CA HIS A 32 15.94 24.85 -11.22
C HIS A 32 16.05 26.13 -12.07
N GLY A 33 15.32 27.17 -11.68
CA GLY A 33 15.33 28.45 -12.37
C GLY A 33 14.66 28.42 -13.75
N LYS A 34 13.79 27.45 -14.03
CA LYS A 34 13.05 27.36 -15.29
C LYS A 34 11.54 27.25 -15.03
N PRO A 35 10.71 28.04 -15.72
CA PRO A 35 9.26 27.84 -15.74
C PRO A 35 8.92 26.42 -16.23
N MET A 36 7.89 25.81 -15.65
CA MET A 36 7.44 24.47 -16.03
C MET A 36 6.38 24.48 -17.13
N GLY A 37 5.49 25.46 -17.17
CA GLY A 37 4.48 25.57 -18.21
C GLY A 37 4.97 26.32 -19.45
N GLY A 38 4.24 26.12 -20.55
CA GLY A 38 4.53 26.76 -21.84
C GLY A 38 3.69 28.01 -22.13
N GLN A 39 2.58 28.20 -21.41
CA GLN A 39 1.63 29.28 -21.67
C GLN A 39 2.01 30.56 -20.92
N VAL A 40 2.34 31.62 -21.67
CA VAL A 40 2.50 32.97 -21.12
C VAL A 40 1.11 33.56 -20.90
N LEU A 41 0.76 33.79 -19.63
CA LEU A 41 -0.52 34.38 -19.25
C LEU A 41 -0.52 35.90 -19.44
N ALA A 42 0.57 36.57 -19.03
CA ALA A 42 0.72 38.01 -19.16
C ALA A 42 2.18 38.42 -19.39
N THR A 43 2.38 39.53 -20.09
CA THR A 43 3.68 40.18 -20.26
C THR A 43 3.61 41.60 -19.71
N PHE A 44 4.64 42.00 -18.98
CA PHE A 44 4.77 43.31 -18.36
C PHE A 44 5.96 44.04 -18.99
N LYS A 45 5.74 45.26 -19.47
CA LYS A 45 6.79 46.17 -19.94
C LYS A 45 7.43 46.93 -18.78
N ALA A 46 8.52 47.64 -19.07
CA ALA A 46 9.31 48.36 -18.06
C ALA A 46 8.46 49.28 -17.17
N GLU A 47 7.53 50.02 -17.77
CA GLU A 47 6.62 50.94 -17.10
C GLU A 47 5.61 50.25 -16.18
N GLU A 48 5.38 48.94 -16.36
CA GLU A 48 4.44 48.13 -15.58
C GLU A 48 5.12 47.31 -14.47
N LEU A 49 6.46 47.19 -14.52
CA LEU A 49 7.23 46.45 -13.53
C LEU A 49 7.07 46.96 -12.09
N PRO A 50 6.91 48.26 -11.81
CA PRO A 50 6.65 48.73 -10.44
C PRO A 50 5.38 48.14 -9.83
N ALA A 51 4.30 47.99 -10.62
CA ALA A 51 3.05 47.39 -10.15
C ALA A 51 3.19 45.89 -9.90
N LEU A 52 3.91 45.18 -10.78
CA LEU A 52 4.22 43.76 -10.57
C LEU A 52 5.09 43.54 -9.33
N ARG A 53 6.08 44.41 -9.11
CA ARG A 53 6.95 44.38 -7.93
C ARG A 53 6.15 44.58 -6.64
N GLU A 54 5.26 45.56 -6.62
CA GLU A 54 4.40 45.83 -5.46
C GLU A 54 3.48 44.64 -5.15
N ALA A 55 2.93 44.00 -6.19
CA ALA A 55 2.12 42.79 -6.04
C ALA A 55 2.88 41.56 -5.55
N LEU A 56 4.22 41.62 -5.52
CA LEU A 56 5.12 40.57 -5.04
C LEU A 56 5.87 40.97 -3.76
N ARG A 57 5.40 42.01 -3.06
CA ARG A 57 6.02 42.44 -1.80
C ARG A 57 5.90 41.35 -0.75
N ILE A 58 7.00 41.05 -0.06
CA ILE A 58 7.07 40.00 0.96
C ILE A 58 7.04 40.55 2.38
N VAL A 59 6.69 39.69 3.34
CA VAL A 59 6.80 39.95 4.78
C VAL A 59 8.27 39.73 5.20
N GLU A 60 8.99 40.82 5.49
CA GLU A 60 10.39 40.71 5.94
C GLU A 60 10.50 40.07 7.34
N GLY A 61 11.50 39.20 7.51
CA GLY A 61 11.79 38.56 8.79
C GLY A 61 10.80 37.45 9.18
N GLY A 62 9.96 36.99 8.25
CA GLY A 62 9.09 35.83 8.46
C GLY A 62 9.87 34.54 8.75
N PRO A 63 9.25 33.55 9.41
CA PRO A 63 9.89 32.26 9.67
C PRO A 63 10.21 31.54 8.35
N PRO A 64 11.37 30.86 8.23
CA PRO A 64 11.67 30.09 7.03
C PRO A 64 10.71 28.91 6.91
N PHE A 65 10.15 28.71 5.72
CA PHE A 65 9.39 27.51 5.36
C PHE A 65 9.63 27.13 3.90
N HIS A 66 9.13 25.96 3.50
CA HIS A 66 9.28 25.45 2.13
C HIS A 66 8.01 24.71 1.70
N CYS A 67 7.24 25.28 0.75
CA CYS A 67 6.20 24.59 0.01
C CYS A 67 6.81 23.44 -0.78
N ARG A 68 6.25 22.25 -0.62
CA ARG A 68 6.66 21.08 -1.42
C ARG A 68 6.17 21.13 -2.87
N CYS A 69 5.24 22.04 -3.15
CA CYS A 69 4.77 22.32 -4.49
C CYS A 69 5.84 23.03 -5.33
N LEU A 70 5.72 22.94 -6.65
CA LEU A 70 6.61 23.66 -7.57
C LEU A 70 6.15 25.09 -7.83
N GLY A 71 4.95 25.46 -7.37
CA GLY A 71 4.27 26.74 -7.59
C GLY A 71 3.14 26.64 -8.61
N ASP A 72 2.22 27.61 -8.57
CA ASP A 72 1.09 27.72 -9.50
C ASP A 72 1.43 28.58 -10.72
N LEU A 73 2.31 29.57 -10.54
CA LEU A 73 2.78 30.49 -11.58
C LEU A 73 4.29 30.72 -11.49
N ALA A 74 4.92 30.94 -12.64
CA ALA A 74 6.32 31.34 -12.73
C ALA A 74 6.42 32.77 -13.28
N ILE A 75 7.18 33.62 -12.59
CA ILE A 75 7.46 35.00 -13.00
C ILE A 75 8.89 35.05 -13.53
N GLU A 76 9.03 35.13 -14.84
CA GLU A 76 10.33 35.27 -15.50
C GLU A 76 10.65 36.76 -15.72
N LEU A 77 11.69 37.25 -15.05
CA LEU A 77 12.22 38.61 -15.23
C LEU A 77 13.28 38.61 -16.34
N ARG A 78 13.17 39.54 -17.28
CA ARG A 78 14.03 39.62 -18.47
C ARG A 78 14.69 40.98 -18.58
N GLY A 79 16.00 41.00 -18.80
CA GLY A 79 16.78 42.17 -19.15
C GLY A 79 16.75 42.42 -20.65
N LEU A 80 17.72 43.19 -21.16
CA LEU A 80 17.77 43.55 -22.58
C LEU A 80 18.05 42.34 -23.50
N PHE A 81 18.95 41.44 -23.09
CA PHE A 81 19.37 40.29 -23.90
C PHE A 81 19.25 38.95 -23.18
N LEU A 82 19.15 38.94 -21.85
CA LEU A 82 19.21 37.74 -21.03
C LEU A 82 18.12 37.76 -19.96
N ARG A 83 17.76 36.57 -19.50
CA ARG A 83 16.94 36.38 -18.30
C ARG A 83 17.70 36.90 -17.08
N VAL A 84 16.99 37.59 -16.20
CA VAL A 84 17.52 38.16 -14.93
C VAL A 84 17.32 37.17 -13.79
N GLY A 85 16.15 36.53 -13.73
CA GLY A 85 15.83 35.49 -12.74
C GLY A 85 14.40 34.97 -12.90
N VAL A 86 14.07 33.93 -12.15
CA VAL A 86 12.71 33.37 -12.07
C VAL A 86 12.25 33.36 -10.62
N LEU A 87 11.01 33.80 -10.38
CA LEU A 87 10.30 33.58 -9.13
C LEU A 87 9.21 32.53 -9.36
N SER A 88 9.01 31.66 -8.38
CA SER A 88 7.86 30.77 -8.33
C SER A 88 6.84 31.33 -7.35
N TYR A 89 5.56 31.34 -7.70
CA TYR A 89 4.47 31.86 -6.91
C TYR A 89 3.58 30.70 -6.44
N HIS A 90 3.31 30.65 -5.15
CA HIS A 90 2.77 29.49 -4.47
C HIS A 90 1.45 29.83 -3.78
N HIS A 91 0.37 29.18 -4.20
CA HIS A 91 -0.96 29.12 -3.57
C HIS A 91 -1.61 30.47 -3.28
N GLY A 92 -1.22 31.51 -4.02
CA GLY A 92 -1.72 32.85 -3.74
C GLY A 92 -1.14 33.48 -2.47
N GLN A 93 -0.07 32.92 -1.88
CA GLN A 93 0.37 33.27 -0.53
C GLN A 93 1.88 33.57 -0.43
N SER A 94 2.73 32.90 -1.20
CA SER A 94 4.18 33.04 -1.04
C SER A 94 4.93 32.98 -2.37
N VAL A 95 6.21 33.36 -2.32
CA VAL A 95 7.13 33.29 -3.46
C VAL A 95 8.45 32.63 -3.11
N ARG A 96 8.99 31.89 -4.08
CA ARG A 96 10.35 31.34 -4.06
C ARG A 96 11.23 32.03 -5.08
N LEU A 97 12.41 32.47 -4.64
CA LEU A 97 13.43 32.97 -5.56
C LEU A 97 14.30 31.84 -6.12
N GLU A 98 14.68 31.92 -7.40
CA GLU A 98 15.68 31.03 -8.03
C GLU A 98 16.95 30.91 -7.16
N GLY A 99 17.26 29.67 -6.76
CA GLY A 99 18.42 29.35 -5.92
C GLY A 99 18.17 29.44 -4.41
N ALA A 100 17.05 30.04 -3.97
CA ALA A 100 16.64 30.02 -2.57
C ALA A 100 16.03 28.66 -2.20
N PHE A 101 16.31 28.21 -0.98
CA PHE A 101 15.66 27.03 -0.42
C PHE A 101 14.30 27.39 0.18
N SER A 102 14.21 28.50 0.93
CA SER A 102 13.00 28.87 1.66
C SER A 102 12.10 29.82 0.86
N ASP A 103 10.80 29.76 1.15
CA ASP A 103 9.77 30.65 0.60
C ASP A 103 9.57 31.87 1.49
N ALA A 104 9.17 32.98 0.88
CA ALA A 104 8.78 34.19 1.59
C ALA A 104 7.28 34.45 1.42
N ASP A 105 6.58 34.66 2.53
CA ASP A 105 5.18 35.07 2.53
C ASP A 105 5.01 36.44 1.88
N LEU A 106 3.94 36.60 1.11
CA LEU A 106 3.57 37.86 0.50
C LEU A 106 2.76 38.73 1.49
N VAL A 107 2.96 40.04 1.44
CA VAL A 107 2.17 40.99 2.25
C VAL A 107 0.70 40.97 1.86
N ASP A 108 0.44 40.83 0.56
CA ASP A 108 -0.89 40.69 -0.02
C ASP A 108 -0.83 39.59 -1.07
N GLY A 109 -0.97 38.36 -0.60
CA GLY A 109 -0.85 37.16 -1.41
C GLY A 109 -1.59 37.25 -2.75
N PRO A 110 -2.90 37.55 -2.78
CA PRO A 110 -3.70 37.60 -4.02
C PRO A 110 -3.42 38.81 -4.92
N ALA A 111 -2.53 39.75 -4.55
CA ALA A 111 -2.28 40.97 -5.32
C ALA A 111 -1.84 40.68 -6.77
N LEU A 112 -0.98 39.67 -6.98
CA LEU A 112 -0.58 39.26 -8.34
C LEU A 112 -1.79 38.78 -9.15
N LEU A 113 -2.64 37.94 -8.56
CA LEU A 113 -3.81 37.37 -9.24
C LEU A 113 -4.82 38.47 -9.64
N ARG A 114 -5.04 39.46 -8.77
CA ARG A 114 -5.85 40.65 -9.08
C ARG A 114 -5.23 41.50 -10.19
N LEU A 115 -3.91 41.66 -10.19
CA LEU A 115 -3.18 42.38 -11.23
C LEU A 115 -3.27 41.69 -12.61
N LEU A 116 -3.30 40.35 -12.63
CA LEU A 116 -3.53 39.54 -13.83
C LEU A 116 -4.99 39.64 -14.30
N ALA A 117 -5.95 39.54 -13.38
CA ALA A 117 -7.38 39.66 -13.69
C ALA A 117 -7.72 41.03 -14.29
N ALA A 118 -7.12 42.12 -13.79
CA ALA A 118 -7.25 43.47 -14.35
C ALA A 118 -6.72 43.58 -15.79
N ARG A 119 -5.87 42.64 -16.23
CA ARG A 119 -5.36 42.51 -17.61
C ARG A 119 -6.13 41.47 -18.44
N GLY A 120 -7.25 40.97 -17.96
CA GLY A 120 -8.09 39.98 -18.65
C GLY A 120 -7.72 38.51 -18.40
N VAL A 121 -6.72 38.24 -17.56
CA VAL A 121 -6.36 36.87 -17.14
C VAL A 121 -7.07 36.55 -15.83
N THR A 122 -8.35 36.21 -15.91
CA THR A 122 -9.23 36.08 -14.73
C THR A 122 -9.18 34.72 -14.04
N GLU A 123 -8.75 33.67 -14.76
CA GLU A 123 -8.83 32.28 -14.30
C GLU A 123 -8.03 32.00 -13.01
N PRO A 124 -6.76 32.45 -12.85
CA PRO A 124 -6.00 32.19 -11.63
C PRO A 124 -6.62 32.80 -10.37
N LEU A 125 -7.18 34.01 -10.48
CA LEU A 125 -7.87 34.66 -9.36
C LEU A 125 -9.16 33.92 -9.01
N ALA A 126 -9.96 33.56 -10.02
CA ALA A 126 -11.20 32.82 -9.80
C ALA A 126 -10.96 31.46 -9.13
N ARG A 127 -9.86 30.78 -9.50
CA ARG A 127 -9.42 29.53 -8.86
C ARG A 127 -9.03 29.76 -7.40
N HIS A 128 -8.15 30.72 -7.12
CA HIS A 128 -7.75 31.04 -5.75
C HIS A 128 -8.93 31.44 -4.86
N GLU A 129 -9.85 32.27 -5.36
CA GLU A 129 -11.06 32.63 -4.60
C GLU A 129 -12.00 31.43 -4.39
N ALA A 130 -12.02 30.47 -5.32
CA ALA A 130 -12.73 29.21 -5.13
C ALA A 130 -12.05 28.38 -4.04
N ASP A 131 -10.73 28.24 -4.08
CA ASP A 131 -9.95 27.52 -3.08
C ASP A 131 -10.11 28.13 -1.68
N GLU A 132 -10.09 29.46 -1.54
CA GLU A 132 -10.36 30.15 -0.27
C GLU A 132 -11.78 29.91 0.24
N ARG A 133 -12.79 29.94 -0.64
CA ARG A 133 -14.15 29.56 -0.27
C ARG A 133 -14.23 28.10 0.15
N ASP A 134 -13.47 27.22 -0.50
CA ASP A 134 -13.43 25.80 -0.20
C ASP A 134 -12.74 25.52 1.13
N LEU A 135 -11.64 26.23 1.44
CA LEU A 135 -10.96 26.19 2.73
C LEU A 135 -11.87 26.70 3.86
N ALA A 136 -12.51 27.86 3.70
CA ALA A 136 -13.42 28.40 4.71
C ALA A 136 -14.64 27.49 4.93
N ARG A 137 -15.17 26.88 3.86
CA ARG A 137 -16.19 25.82 3.98
C ARG A 137 -15.63 24.60 4.72
N GLY A 138 -14.42 24.16 4.40
CA GLY A 138 -13.74 23.05 5.04
C GLY A 138 -13.51 23.25 6.54
N ASP A 139 -13.15 24.45 6.98
CA ASP A 139 -13.01 24.80 8.40
C ASP A 139 -14.35 24.71 9.12
N THR A 140 -15.41 25.28 8.52
CA THR A 140 -16.77 25.22 9.08
C THR A 140 -17.28 23.77 9.14
N GLU A 141 -17.02 22.98 8.09
CA GLU A 141 -17.36 21.56 8.04
C GLU A 141 -16.59 20.75 9.07
N ARG A 142 -15.30 21.05 9.27
CA ARG A 142 -14.47 20.44 10.31
C ARG A 142 -15.00 20.75 11.69
N ASP A 143 -15.29 22.01 12.01
CA ASP A 143 -15.82 22.40 13.32
C ASP A 143 -17.14 21.68 13.61
N ARG A 144 -18.08 21.68 12.66
CA ARG A 144 -19.33 20.92 12.76
C ARG A 144 -19.09 19.43 12.98
N TRP A 145 -18.14 18.85 12.26
CA TRP A 145 -17.80 17.43 12.38
C TRP A 145 -17.19 17.11 13.76
N MET A 146 -16.35 18.00 14.29
CA MET A 146 -15.73 17.88 15.62
C MET A 146 -16.77 17.98 16.74
N GLU A 147 -17.73 18.90 16.61
CA GLU A 147 -18.84 19.05 17.57
C GLU A 147 -19.74 17.80 17.62
N ALA A 148 -19.94 17.15 16.47
CA ALA A 148 -20.72 15.93 16.32
C ALA A 148 -20.03 14.68 16.90
N ALA A 149 -18.75 14.77 17.25
CA ALA A 149 -18.05 13.65 17.85
C ALA A 149 -18.68 13.20 19.17
N PRO A 150 -18.64 11.89 19.49
CA PRO A 150 -19.02 11.38 20.79
C PRO A 150 -18.33 12.16 21.92
N GLU A 151 -19.10 12.59 22.93
CA GLU A 151 -18.59 13.43 24.03
C GLU A 151 -17.32 12.87 24.69
N ALA A 152 -17.27 11.55 24.89
CA ALA A 152 -16.13 10.83 25.46
C ALA A 152 -14.82 10.96 24.66
N LEU A 153 -14.88 11.38 23.38
CA LEU A 153 -13.70 11.55 22.52
C LEU A 153 -13.24 13.01 22.41
N ARG A 154 -14.03 14.00 22.86
CA ARG A 154 -13.76 15.42 22.61
C ARG A 154 -12.43 15.89 23.18
N GLU A 155 -12.08 15.45 24.40
CA GLU A 155 -10.80 15.80 25.04
C GLU A 155 -9.59 15.18 24.32
N GLY A 156 -9.75 14.01 23.70
CA GLY A 156 -8.68 13.28 22.99
C GLY A 156 -8.63 13.53 21.49
N MET A 157 -9.47 14.42 20.96
CA MET A 157 -9.73 14.50 19.52
C MET A 157 -8.49 14.89 18.71
N LEU A 158 -7.70 15.84 19.21
CA LEU A 158 -6.48 16.28 18.52
C LEU A 158 -5.51 15.12 18.27
N SER A 159 -5.43 14.16 19.19
CA SER A 159 -4.57 12.98 19.02
C SER A 159 -5.13 11.96 18.01
N LEU A 160 -6.44 11.95 17.79
CA LEU A 160 -7.09 11.13 16.75
C LEU A 160 -6.95 11.75 15.35
N GLU A 161 -6.83 13.08 15.26
CA GLU A 161 -6.64 13.79 14.00
C GLU A 161 -5.17 13.85 13.57
N ALA A 162 -4.27 14.10 14.52
CA ALA A 162 -2.87 14.38 14.27
C ALA A 162 -1.97 13.53 15.18
N GLY A 163 -1.25 12.62 14.55
CA GLY A 163 -0.16 11.87 15.13
C GLY A 163 1.14 12.69 15.20
N PRO A 164 2.28 12.03 15.49
CA PRO A 164 3.57 12.68 15.59
C PRO A 164 3.90 13.50 14.33
N LEU A 165 4.43 14.72 14.52
CA LEU A 165 4.78 15.66 13.45
C LEU A 165 3.59 16.23 12.67
N GLY A 166 2.36 16.13 13.20
CA GLY A 166 1.16 16.66 12.56
C GLY A 166 0.68 15.83 11.36
N LEU A 167 1.22 14.62 11.19
CA LEU A 167 0.74 13.66 10.20
C LEU A 167 -0.45 12.88 10.78
N PRO A 168 -1.40 12.40 9.96
CA PRO A 168 -2.49 11.56 10.46
C PRO A 168 -1.95 10.34 11.21
N PRO A 169 -2.54 9.94 12.36
CA PRO A 169 -2.18 8.69 13.03
C PRO A 169 -2.32 7.50 12.07
N VAL A 170 -1.47 6.50 12.22
CA VAL A 170 -1.62 5.25 11.47
C VAL A 170 -2.64 4.36 12.15
N ASP A 171 -3.38 3.53 11.40
CA ASP A 171 -4.47 2.68 11.91
C ASP A 171 -4.08 1.83 13.13
N GLY A 172 -2.78 1.51 13.27
CA GLY A 172 -2.19 0.74 14.36
C GLY A 172 -1.82 1.54 15.63
N ASP A 173 -1.99 2.85 15.65
CA ASP A 173 -1.61 3.69 16.79
C ASP A 173 -2.51 3.42 18.01
N VAL A 174 -1.87 3.41 19.19
CA VAL A 174 -2.52 3.17 20.49
C VAL A 174 -3.59 4.21 20.86
N VAL A 175 -3.59 5.36 20.18
CA VAL A 175 -4.59 6.42 20.38
C VAL A 175 -6.01 5.93 20.07
N PHE A 176 -6.17 5.05 19.07
CA PHE A 176 -7.48 4.50 18.73
C PHE A 176 -7.99 3.52 19.81
N ASP A 177 -7.09 2.74 20.41
CA ASP A 177 -7.45 1.85 21.52
C ASP A 177 -7.86 2.65 22.76
N ALA A 178 -7.17 3.75 23.05
CA ALA A 178 -7.57 4.70 24.09
C ALA A 178 -8.94 5.34 23.80
N GLY A 179 -9.22 5.69 22.54
CA GLY A 179 -10.53 6.20 22.11
C GLY A 179 -11.66 5.20 22.36
N ILE A 180 -11.47 3.92 22.00
CA ILE A 180 -12.43 2.86 22.29
C ILE A 180 -12.60 2.64 23.80
N ALA A 181 -11.52 2.67 24.57
CA ALA A 181 -11.60 2.56 26.02
C ALA A 181 -12.42 3.71 26.63
N ALA A 182 -12.24 4.95 26.16
CA ALA A 182 -13.03 6.10 26.60
C ALA A 182 -14.52 5.95 26.25
N LEU A 183 -14.84 5.45 25.05
CA LEU A 183 -16.21 5.16 24.65
C LEU A 183 -16.85 4.09 25.54
N ARG A 184 -16.15 2.98 25.81
CA ARG A 184 -16.63 1.91 26.72
C ARG A 184 -16.78 2.38 28.17
N ALA A 185 -15.96 3.33 28.62
CA ALA A 185 -16.07 3.91 29.96
C ALA A 185 -17.39 4.68 30.19
N SER A 186 -18.10 5.06 29.11
CA SER A 186 -19.45 5.65 29.21
C SER A 186 -20.55 4.63 29.53
N GLY A 187 -20.23 3.34 29.57
CA GLY A 187 -21.18 2.25 29.85
C GLY A 187 -21.86 1.66 28.61
N ASP A 188 -21.57 2.20 27.42
CA ASP A 188 -22.06 1.69 26.13
C ASP A 188 -21.42 0.34 25.78
N ASP A 189 -22.21 -0.56 25.21
CA ASP A 189 -21.69 -1.77 24.54
C ASP A 189 -21.16 -1.45 23.13
N ASP A 190 -20.41 -2.38 22.53
CA ASP A 190 -19.82 -2.17 21.19
C ASP A 190 -20.87 -1.82 20.11
N ARG A 191 -22.13 -2.25 20.25
CA ARG A 191 -23.18 -1.96 19.28
C ARG A 191 -23.65 -0.51 19.41
N ALA A 192 -23.88 -0.05 20.65
CA ALA A 192 -24.21 1.33 20.93
C ALA A 192 -23.07 2.27 20.49
N ILE A 193 -21.82 1.90 20.78
CA ILE A 193 -20.63 2.64 20.32
C ILE A 193 -20.61 2.71 18.79
N ALA A 194 -20.78 1.58 18.08
CA ALA A 194 -20.80 1.56 16.63
C ALA A 194 -21.88 2.49 16.04
N SER A 195 -23.08 2.52 16.64
CA SER A 195 -24.15 3.43 16.22
C SER A 195 -23.75 4.90 16.35
N ARG A 196 -23.10 5.29 17.45
CA ARG A 196 -22.62 6.67 17.66
C ARG A 196 -21.51 7.03 16.68
N LEU A 197 -20.59 6.10 16.40
CA LEU A 197 -19.54 6.31 15.40
C LEU A 197 -20.10 6.41 13.98
N PHE A 198 -21.15 5.66 13.63
CA PHE A 198 -21.85 5.85 12.37
C PHE A 198 -22.54 7.21 12.29
N ALA A 199 -23.24 7.63 13.35
CA ALA A 199 -23.85 8.96 13.39
C ALA A 199 -22.80 10.06 13.15
N TRP A 200 -21.66 9.98 13.84
CA TRP A 200 -20.55 10.90 13.66
C TRP A 200 -19.95 10.86 12.25
N LEU A 201 -19.68 9.67 11.71
CA LEU A 201 -19.19 9.50 10.33
C LEU A 201 -20.17 10.06 9.28
N GLY A 202 -21.47 9.98 9.57
CA GLY A 202 -22.55 10.47 8.72
C GLY A 202 -22.76 11.98 8.70
N THR A 203 -22.11 12.75 9.57
CA THR A 203 -22.23 14.22 9.55
C THR A 203 -21.35 14.88 8.49
N SER A 204 -20.42 14.12 7.90
CA SER A 204 -19.54 14.60 6.84
C SER A 204 -20.24 14.68 5.47
N THR A 205 -19.93 15.76 4.76
CA THR A 205 -20.36 16.05 3.39
C THR A 205 -19.24 15.88 2.36
N SER A 206 -18.07 15.40 2.80
CA SER A 206 -16.90 15.15 1.95
C SER A 206 -17.13 13.98 0.98
N PRO A 207 -16.42 13.94 -0.16
CA PRO A 207 -16.34 12.74 -0.99
C PRO A 207 -15.92 11.51 -0.18
N TRP A 208 -16.31 10.31 -0.59
CA TRP A 208 -15.95 9.09 0.13
C TRP A 208 -14.52 8.60 -0.19
N SER A 209 -13.90 9.15 -1.24
CA SER A 209 -12.47 9.08 -1.53
C SER A 209 -11.77 10.40 -1.30
N GLY A 210 -10.51 10.36 -0.87
CA GLY A 210 -9.69 11.58 -0.73
C GLY A 210 -10.25 12.60 0.28
N TYR A 211 -11.07 12.14 1.24
CA TYR A 211 -11.62 12.98 2.29
C TYR A 211 -10.53 13.55 3.21
N PRO A 212 -10.81 14.64 3.93
CA PRO A 212 -9.89 15.20 4.91
C PRO A 212 -9.46 14.16 5.95
N ALA A 213 -8.16 14.08 6.25
CA ALA A 213 -7.61 13.01 7.08
C ALA A 213 -8.28 12.87 8.46
N TYR A 214 -8.79 13.97 9.05
CA TYR A 214 -9.50 13.93 10.33
C TYR A 214 -10.74 13.02 10.29
N GLU A 215 -11.42 12.92 9.15
CA GLU A 215 -12.62 12.07 9.01
C GLU A 215 -12.30 10.56 9.04
N HIS A 216 -11.03 10.18 9.07
CA HIS A 216 -10.59 8.79 9.14
C HIS A 216 -10.85 8.17 10.52
N ALA A 217 -10.83 8.97 11.59
CA ALA A 217 -10.92 8.49 12.97
C ALA A 217 -12.10 7.54 13.26
N PRO A 218 -13.37 7.87 12.94
CA PRO A 218 -14.49 6.96 13.17
C PRO A 218 -14.37 5.65 12.39
N LEU A 219 -13.78 5.64 11.20
CA LEU A 219 -13.58 4.42 10.41
C LEU A 219 -12.61 3.46 11.12
N VAL A 220 -11.49 3.98 11.64
CA VAL A 220 -10.51 3.18 12.40
C VAL A 220 -11.11 2.71 13.72
N LEU A 221 -11.83 3.56 14.44
CA LEU A 221 -12.51 3.17 15.69
C LEU A 221 -13.55 2.06 15.44
N LEU A 222 -14.36 2.14 14.38
CA LEU A 222 -15.27 1.08 13.99
C LEU A 222 -14.56 -0.25 13.70
N GLN A 223 -13.31 -0.21 13.22
CA GLN A 223 -12.52 -1.43 12.98
C GLN A 223 -12.05 -2.12 14.26
N ARG A 224 -12.01 -1.40 15.39
CA ARG A 224 -11.62 -1.91 16.72
C ARG A 224 -12.77 -2.56 17.51
N LEU A 225 -14.01 -2.40 17.05
CA LEU A 225 -15.19 -3.02 17.64
C LEU A 225 -15.41 -4.42 17.06
N SER A 226 -16.20 -5.26 17.76
CA SER A 226 -16.56 -6.57 17.21
C SER A 226 -17.34 -6.43 15.89
N PRO A 227 -16.96 -7.17 14.82
CA PRO A 227 -17.66 -7.10 13.53
C PRO A 227 -19.16 -7.37 13.63
N GLU A 228 -19.57 -8.25 14.54
CA GLU A 228 -20.97 -8.59 14.80
C GLU A 228 -21.74 -7.40 15.38
N ALA A 229 -21.16 -6.67 16.33
CA ALA A 229 -21.78 -5.48 16.90
C ALA A 229 -21.89 -4.35 15.88
N VAL A 230 -20.84 -4.14 15.07
CA VAL A 230 -20.83 -3.15 13.99
C VAL A 230 -21.90 -3.48 12.95
N LEU A 231 -22.03 -4.74 12.56
CA LEU A 231 -23.04 -5.19 11.61
C LEU A 231 -24.44 -5.01 12.20
N ALA A 232 -24.65 -5.40 13.46
CA ALA A 232 -25.93 -5.23 14.14
C ALA A 232 -26.34 -3.75 14.27
N ALA A 233 -25.39 -2.84 14.50
CA ALA A 233 -25.63 -1.40 14.49
C ALA A 233 -25.96 -0.89 13.09
N LEU A 234 -25.22 -1.32 12.06
CA LEU A 234 -25.44 -0.96 10.66
C LEU A 234 -26.84 -1.35 10.20
N LEU A 235 -27.26 -2.59 10.44
CA LEU A 235 -28.58 -3.10 10.07
C LEU A 235 -29.71 -2.42 10.88
N ALA A 236 -29.40 -1.94 12.08
CA ALA A 236 -30.31 -1.21 12.94
C ALA A 236 -30.41 0.28 12.63
N ALA A 237 -29.52 0.87 11.81
CA ALA A 237 -29.53 2.30 11.47
C ALA A 237 -30.91 2.74 10.94
N ARG A 238 -31.46 3.84 11.48
CA ARG A 238 -32.78 4.38 11.09
C ARG A 238 -32.75 5.87 10.79
N ASP A 239 -32.09 6.65 11.62
CA ASP A 239 -31.90 8.10 11.42
C ASP A 239 -30.92 8.38 10.26
N ASP A 240 -31.03 9.59 9.73
CA ASP A 240 -30.36 9.99 8.50
C ASP A 240 -28.83 9.97 8.61
N ASP A 241 -28.26 10.38 9.74
CA ASP A 241 -26.81 10.47 9.92
C ASP A 241 -26.22 9.08 10.15
N THR A 242 -26.80 8.27 11.05
CA THR A 242 -26.37 6.88 11.26
C THR A 242 -26.48 6.08 9.97
N LEU A 243 -27.54 6.27 9.18
CA LEU A 243 -27.71 5.57 7.90
C LEU A 243 -26.65 5.98 6.87
N LEU A 244 -26.28 7.26 6.81
CA LEU A 244 -25.24 7.74 5.90
C LEU A 244 -23.84 7.26 6.33
N GLY A 245 -23.51 7.33 7.61
CA GLY A 245 -22.24 6.82 8.11
C GLY A 245 -22.10 5.31 7.96
N ALA A 246 -23.19 4.56 8.18
CA ALA A 246 -23.25 3.14 7.89
C ALA A 246 -23.01 2.83 6.40
N ALA A 247 -23.61 3.61 5.49
CA ALA A 247 -23.38 3.49 4.05
C ALA A 247 -21.90 3.75 3.70
N ARG A 248 -21.33 4.82 4.26
CA ARG A 248 -19.93 5.20 4.05
C ARG A 248 -18.97 4.12 4.56
N TYR A 249 -19.21 3.55 5.74
CA TYR A 249 -18.42 2.44 6.26
C TYR A 249 -18.55 1.17 5.41
N ALA A 250 -19.75 0.80 4.98
CA ALA A 250 -19.97 -0.37 4.12
C ALA A 250 -19.24 -0.24 2.77
N ALA A 251 -19.03 0.99 2.30
CA ALA A 251 -18.34 1.32 1.06
C ALA A 251 -16.87 1.74 1.26
N ASP A 252 -16.36 1.70 2.49
CA ASP A 252 -14.97 2.03 2.80
C ASP A 252 -14.03 1.01 2.17
N HIS A 253 -12.86 1.47 1.71
CA HIS A 253 -11.88 0.62 1.05
C HIS A 253 -11.42 -0.52 1.95
N GLN A 254 -11.18 -0.27 3.24
CA GLN A 254 -10.73 -1.33 4.16
C GLN A 254 -11.80 -2.39 4.33
N VAL A 255 -13.07 -1.98 4.41
CA VAL A 255 -14.20 -2.90 4.58
C VAL A 255 -14.44 -3.74 3.33
N VAL A 256 -14.49 -3.12 2.15
CA VAL A 256 -14.76 -3.86 0.90
C VAL A 256 -13.58 -4.73 0.44
N SER A 257 -12.34 -4.35 0.81
CA SER A 257 -11.15 -5.10 0.42
C SER A 257 -10.75 -6.17 1.44
N PHE A 258 -11.03 -5.98 2.73
CA PHE A 258 -10.49 -6.81 3.82
C PHE A 258 -11.53 -7.30 4.84
N ARG A 259 -12.82 -7.02 4.62
CA ARG A 259 -13.94 -7.56 5.43
C ARG A 259 -15.10 -8.00 4.54
N LYS A 260 -14.81 -8.70 3.45
CA LYS A 260 -15.85 -9.15 2.50
C LYS A 260 -16.93 -10.01 3.14
N ARG A 261 -16.64 -10.74 4.23
CA ARG A 261 -17.66 -11.49 4.98
C ARG A 261 -18.68 -10.55 5.62
N PHE A 262 -18.23 -9.44 6.20
CA PHE A 262 -19.09 -8.41 6.76
C PHE A 262 -20.02 -7.83 5.69
N VAL A 263 -19.45 -7.48 4.53
CA VAL A 263 -20.21 -6.90 3.41
C VAL A 263 -21.23 -7.89 2.85
N ARG A 264 -20.91 -9.19 2.80
CA ARG A 264 -21.83 -10.26 2.35
C ARG A 264 -23.10 -10.34 3.19
N GLU A 265 -23.00 -10.10 4.50
CA GLU A 265 -24.14 -10.15 5.43
C GLU A 265 -25.05 -8.92 5.33
N ILE A 266 -24.68 -7.88 4.56
CA ILE A 266 -25.54 -6.73 4.31
C ILE A 266 -26.58 -7.10 3.25
N PRO A 267 -27.89 -7.06 3.58
CA PRO A 267 -28.95 -7.41 2.65
C PRO A 267 -29.14 -6.32 1.59
N ASP A 268 -29.63 -6.69 0.41
CA ASP A 268 -29.79 -5.77 -0.73
C ASP A 268 -30.73 -4.60 -0.41
N GLU A 269 -31.74 -4.82 0.41
CA GLU A 269 -32.67 -3.80 0.88
C GLU A 269 -31.95 -2.70 1.67
N MET A 270 -30.87 -3.04 2.38
CA MET A 270 -30.07 -2.05 3.11
C MET A 270 -29.29 -1.14 2.15
N PHE A 271 -28.74 -1.71 1.06
CA PHE A 271 -28.10 -0.91 0.02
C PHE A 271 -29.08 0.05 -0.68
N VAL A 272 -30.32 -0.38 -0.92
CA VAL A 272 -31.38 0.51 -1.45
C VAL A 272 -31.64 1.68 -0.50
N ARG A 273 -31.68 1.43 0.83
CA ARG A 273 -31.83 2.50 1.83
C ARG A 273 -30.64 3.45 1.83
N PHE A 274 -29.42 2.93 1.71
CA PHE A 274 -28.20 3.74 1.58
C PHE A 274 -28.26 4.65 0.33
N GLU A 275 -28.65 4.12 -0.83
CA GLU A 275 -28.78 4.87 -2.08
C GLU A 275 -29.81 6.02 -1.94
N VAL A 276 -30.97 5.74 -1.34
CA VAL A 276 -32.02 6.73 -1.10
C VAL A 276 -31.53 7.86 -0.18
N ARG A 277 -30.79 7.51 0.88
CA ARG A 277 -30.22 8.50 1.80
C ARG A 277 -29.13 9.34 1.14
N LEU A 278 -28.23 8.69 0.40
CA LEU A 278 -27.12 9.33 -0.30
C LEU A 278 -27.61 10.37 -1.32
N ALA A 279 -28.72 10.09 -2.02
CA ALA A 279 -29.32 11.02 -2.99
C ALA A 279 -29.82 12.34 -2.38
N ARG A 280 -29.94 12.43 -1.04
CA ARG A 280 -30.40 13.62 -0.30
C ARG A 280 -29.27 14.39 0.39
N VAL A 281 -28.04 13.91 0.30
CA VAL A 281 -26.89 14.55 0.96
C VAL A 281 -26.47 15.80 0.18
N PRO A 282 -26.25 16.95 0.83
CA PRO A 282 -25.73 18.15 0.17
C PRO A 282 -24.22 18.01 -0.12
N MET A 283 -23.87 17.10 -1.03
CA MET A 283 -22.52 16.88 -1.56
C MET A 283 -22.31 17.66 -2.86
N THR A 284 -21.06 17.93 -3.20
CA THR A 284 -20.71 18.37 -4.57
C THR A 284 -21.09 17.28 -5.58
N PRO A 285 -21.35 17.63 -6.86
CA PRO A 285 -21.66 16.64 -7.89
C PRO A 285 -20.62 15.52 -8.00
N ASP A 286 -19.33 15.86 -7.90
CA ASP A 286 -18.22 14.91 -7.96
C ASP A 286 -18.16 14.03 -6.71
N GLY A 287 -18.35 14.60 -5.52
CA GLY A 287 -18.41 13.83 -4.28
C GLY A 287 -19.58 12.84 -4.25
N LEU A 288 -20.75 13.25 -4.75
CA LEU A 288 -21.90 12.37 -4.89
C LEU A 288 -21.67 11.25 -5.92
N ALA A 289 -20.99 11.56 -7.04
CA ALA A 289 -20.64 10.57 -8.05
C ALA A 289 -19.66 9.52 -7.48
N ASP A 290 -18.61 9.96 -6.77
CA ASP A 290 -17.66 9.07 -6.08
C ASP A 290 -18.37 8.15 -5.07
N ALA A 291 -19.21 8.72 -4.19
CA ALA A 291 -19.96 7.96 -3.20
C ALA A 291 -20.86 6.89 -3.84
N LYS A 292 -21.56 7.23 -4.93
CA LYS A 292 -22.39 6.27 -5.69
C LYS A 292 -21.58 5.13 -6.29
N VAL A 293 -20.43 5.43 -6.89
CA VAL A 293 -19.55 4.41 -7.48
C VAL A 293 -19.08 3.42 -6.40
N ARG A 294 -18.67 3.93 -5.24
CA ARG A 294 -18.21 3.11 -4.12
C ARG A 294 -19.32 2.25 -3.51
N LEU A 295 -20.50 2.83 -3.30
CA LEU A 295 -21.65 2.09 -2.78
C LEU A 295 -22.09 0.96 -3.73
N SER A 296 -22.12 1.26 -5.03
CA SER A 296 -22.40 0.27 -6.08
C SER A 296 -21.36 -0.86 -6.09
N ALA A 297 -20.07 -0.51 -5.96
CA ALA A 297 -19.00 -1.50 -5.85
C ALA A 297 -19.15 -2.39 -4.60
N ALA A 298 -19.50 -1.82 -3.44
CA ALA A 298 -19.75 -2.58 -2.22
C ALA A 298 -20.94 -3.55 -2.39
N ARG A 299 -22.04 -3.09 -2.99
CA ARG A 299 -23.21 -3.95 -3.31
C ARG A 299 -22.86 -5.08 -4.27
N ALA A 300 -22.06 -4.80 -5.31
CA ALA A 300 -21.58 -5.81 -6.25
C ALA A 300 -20.72 -6.86 -5.55
N ILE A 301 -19.85 -6.45 -4.62
CA ILE A 301 -19.04 -7.35 -3.79
C ILE A 301 -19.94 -8.20 -2.89
N ALA A 302 -20.94 -7.62 -2.22
CA ALA A 302 -21.89 -8.37 -1.39
C ALA A 302 -22.61 -9.45 -2.21
N THR A 303 -23.07 -9.09 -3.41
CA THR A 303 -23.78 -9.98 -4.33
C THR A 303 -22.89 -11.11 -4.82
N SER A 304 -21.68 -10.77 -5.32
CA SER A 304 -20.68 -11.74 -5.73
C SER A 304 -20.32 -12.69 -4.59
N ALA A 305 -20.18 -12.16 -3.37
CA ALA A 305 -19.86 -12.94 -2.18
C ALA A 305 -20.91 -14.01 -1.85
N ARG A 306 -22.20 -13.72 -2.08
CA ARG A 306 -23.30 -14.69 -1.92
C ARG A 306 -23.31 -15.74 -3.04
N GLY A 307 -22.81 -15.43 -4.23
CA GLY A 307 -22.78 -16.32 -5.40
C GLY A 307 -21.56 -17.24 -5.52
N ARG A 308 -20.56 -17.11 -4.63
CA ARG A 308 -19.25 -17.79 -4.76
C ARG A 308 -19.34 -19.32 -4.89
N ALA A 309 -20.21 -19.97 -4.12
CA ALA A 309 -20.32 -21.43 -4.14
C ALA A 309 -20.74 -21.96 -5.53
N ALA A 310 -21.68 -21.27 -6.17
CA ALA A 310 -22.10 -21.61 -7.54
C ALA A 310 -21.00 -21.30 -8.56
N GLU A 311 -20.27 -20.18 -8.39
CA GLU A 311 -19.13 -19.83 -9.25
C GLU A 311 -18.03 -20.88 -9.19
N LEU A 312 -17.62 -21.29 -7.98
CA LEU A 312 -16.59 -22.31 -7.76
C LEU A 312 -17.03 -23.66 -8.35
N ALA A 313 -18.29 -24.06 -8.13
CA ALA A 313 -18.84 -25.28 -8.69
C ALA A 313 -18.78 -25.31 -10.23
N ALA A 314 -19.03 -24.18 -10.90
CA ALA A 314 -18.97 -24.06 -12.35
C ALA A 314 -17.55 -24.14 -12.94
N GLN A 315 -16.51 -24.02 -12.11
CA GLN A 315 -15.11 -24.12 -12.53
C GLN A 315 -14.49 -25.50 -12.24
N ARG A 316 -15.17 -26.35 -11.46
CA ARG A 316 -14.72 -27.71 -11.14
C ARG A 316 -14.55 -28.52 -12.42
N GLY A 317 -13.31 -28.86 -12.75
CA GLY A 317 -12.95 -29.69 -13.91
C GLY A 317 -12.12 -28.99 -14.98
N ARG A 318 -11.92 -27.67 -14.88
CA ARG A 318 -10.97 -26.96 -15.75
C ARG A 318 -9.53 -27.25 -15.32
N ASP A 319 -8.61 -27.23 -16.28
CA ASP A 319 -7.17 -27.36 -16.04
C ASP A 319 -6.63 -26.19 -15.22
N LEU A 320 -7.17 -24.99 -15.48
CA LEU A 320 -7.04 -23.83 -14.61
C LEU A 320 -8.41 -23.52 -14.00
N ALA A 321 -8.56 -23.72 -12.70
CA ALA A 321 -9.81 -23.52 -11.98
C ALA A 321 -9.59 -22.68 -10.72
N CYS A 322 -10.48 -21.72 -10.46
CA CYS A 322 -10.61 -21.16 -9.11
C CYS A 322 -11.25 -22.22 -8.21
N VAL A 323 -10.53 -22.61 -7.16
CA VAL A 323 -10.94 -23.70 -6.25
C VAL A 323 -11.34 -23.20 -4.87
N ALA A 324 -10.93 -21.99 -4.49
CA ALA A 324 -11.43 -21.32 -3.28
C ALA A 324 -11.40 -19.79 -3.48
N VAL A 325 -12.26 -19.09 -2.74
CA VAL A 325 -12.32 -17.63 -2.66
C VAL A 325 -12.26 -17.26 -1.19
N SER A 326 -11.37 -16.33 -0.84
CA SER A 326 -11.24 -15.80 0.51
C SER A 326 -12.58 -15.27 1.06
N GLU A 327 -12.80 -15.42 2.36
CA GLU A 327 -13.94 -14.82 3.05
C GLU A 327 -13.81 -13.31 3.17
N ASP A 328 -12.61 -12.79 3.41
CA ASP A 328 -12.39 -11.40 3.83
C ASP A 328 -11.65 -10.50 2.83
N GLY A 329 -10.78 -11.02 1.96
CA GLY A 329 -9.96 -10.20 1.08
C GLY A 329 -8.84 -10.93 0.34
N PRO A 330 -7.73 -10.27 0.00
CA PRO A 330 -6.62 -10.94 -0.67
C PRO A 330 -5.92 -11.94 0.27
N PHE A 331 -5.48 -13.07 -0.28
CA PHE A 331 -4.65 -14.02 0.46
C PHE A 331 -3.23 -13.47 0.67
N GLY A 332 -2.75 -13.47 1.91
CA GLY A 332 -1.42 -12.97 2.28
C GLY A 332 -0.29 -13.99 2.11
N ALA A 333 -0.55 -15.26 2.37
CA ALA A 333 0.41 -16.37 2.29
C ALA A 333 -0.28 -17.65 1.84
N LEU A 334 0.49 -18.60 1.29
CA LEU A 334 0.04 -19.94 0.89
C LEU A 334 1.16 -20.94 1.18
N VAL A 335 0.86 -22.04 1.88
CA VAL A 335 1.84 -23.07 2.26
C VAL A 335 1.22 -24.46 2.21
N THR A 336 2.06 -25.48 2.04
CA THR A 336 1.68 -26.90 2.05
C THR A 336 2.80 -27.75 2.65
N ASP A 337 2.44 -28.83 3.34
CA ASP A 337 3.34 -29.93 3.74
C ASP A 337 3.30 -31.11 2.73
N GLY A 338 2.59 -30.92 1.61
CA GLY A 338 2.32 -31.93 0.59
C GLY A 338 0.95 -32.59 0.73
N GLN A 339 0.32 -32.52 1.91
CA GLN A 339 -1.02 -33.09 2.18
C GLN A 339 -2.03 -32.01 2.58
N THR A 340 -1.61 -31.10 3.43
CA THR A 340 -2.39 -30.00 3.99
C THR A 340 -2.11 -28.73 3.21
N LEU A 341 -3.16 -27.96 2.90
CA LEU A 341 -3.03 -26.63 2.28
C LEU A 341 -3.52 -25.58 3.26
N ALA A 342 -2.70 -24.57 3.55
CA ALA A 342 -3.04 -23.49 4.46
C ALA A 342 -2.70 -22.13 3.85
N ALA A 343 -3.44 -21.10 4.24
CA ALA A 343 -3.22 -19.73 3.79
C ALA A 343 -3.52 -18.71 4.90
N VAL A 344 -3.12 -17.47 4.65
CA VAL A 344 -3.60 -16.31 5.42
C VAL A 344 -4.68 -15.62 4.60
N ASP A 345 -5.92 -15.71 5.07
CA ASP A 345 -7.06 -14.95 4.58
C ASP A 345 -7.11 -13.61 5.33
N VAL A 346 -6.43 -12.60 4.78
CA VAL A 346 -6.20 -11.27 5.37
C VAL A 346 -5.55 -11.32 6.77
N TYR A 347 -6.33 -11.65 7.80
CA TYR A 347 -5.92 -11.74 9.20
C TYR A 347 -6.07 -13.15 9.78
N THR A 348 -6.78 -14.03 9.09
CA THR A 348 -7.15 -15.35 9.59
C THR A 348 -6.32 -16.42 8.91
N VAL A 349 -5.64 -17.25 9.69
CA VAL A 349 -5.00 -18.45 9.16
C VAL A 349 -6.08 -19.50 8.95
N VAL A 350 -6.17 -20.02 7.72
CA VAL A 350 -7.21 -20.97 7.30
C VAL A 350 -6.59 -22.25 6.74
N LEU A 351 -7.23 -23.39 7.02
CA LEU A 351 -7.06 -24.60 6.23
C LEU A 351 -7.96 -24.54 5.00
N ILE A 352 -7.44 -25.03 3.88
CA ILE A 352 -8.15 -25.03 2.60
C ILE A 352 -8.44 -26.46 2.19
N ASP A 353 -9.72 -26.76 1.97
CA ASP A 353 -10.14 -27.93 1.21
C ASP A 353 -10.43 -27.48 -0.22
N PRO A 354 -9.50 -27.69 -1.18
CA PRO A 354 -9.69 -27.24 -2.56
C PRO A 354 -10.75 -28.04 -3.32
N GLU A 355 -11.12 -29.23 -2.86
CA GLU A 355 -12.16 -30.03 -3.51
C GLU A 355 -13.55 -29.53 -3.12
N ARG A 356 -13.72 -29.14 -1.85
CA ARG A 356 -14.96 -28.50 -1.37
C ARG A 356 -15.01 -27.01 -1.65
N GLY A 357 -13.86 -26.36 -1.79
CA GLY A 357 -13.70 -24.91 -1.86
C GLY A 357 -14.01 -24.22 -0.54
N SER A 358 -13.84 -24.91 0.58
CA SER A 358 -14.11 -24.40 1.92
C SER A 358 -12.83 -23.95 2.62
N LEU A 359 -12.95 -22.87 3.40
CA LEU A 359 -11.91 -22.33 4.27
C LEU A 359 -12.30 -22.61 5.72
N ALA A 360 -11.49 -23.37 6.44
CA ALA A 360 -11.69 -23.64 7.86
C ALA A 360 -10.75 -22.75 8.69
N PRO A 361 -11.27 -21.78 9.48
CA PRO A 361 -10.43 -20.88 10.26
C PRO A 361 -9.74 -21.63 11.40
N LEU A 362 -8.45 -21.35 11.61
CA LEU A 362 -7.65 -21.86 12.73
C LEU A 362 -7.45 -20.80 13.81
N THR A 363 -7.02 -19.60 13.40
CA THR A 363 -6.76 -18.48 14.32
C THR A 363 -6.81 -17.15 13.56
N THR A 364 -7.22 -16.08 14.23
CA THR A 364 -7.26 -14.73 13.68
C THR A 364 -6.29 -13.82 14.43
N TYR A 365 -5.53 -13.04 13.69
CA TYR A 365 -4.61 -12.04 14.23
C TYR A 365 -5.25 -10.66 14.22
N GLU A 366 -4.95 -9.87 15.23
CA GLU A 366 -5.25 -8.43 15.21
C GLU A 366 -4.07 -7.67 14.59
N GLY A 367 -4.36 -6.53 13.97
CA GLY A 367 -3.35 -5.62 13.44
C GLY A 367 -2.82 -5.99 12.05
N SER A 368 -1.52 -6.25 11.94
CA SER A 368 -0.83 -6.37 10.64
C SER A 368 -1.21 -7.64 9.87
N ALA A 369 -1.66 -7.47 8.61
CA ALA A 369 -1.94 -8.56 7.66
C ALA A 369 -0.67 -9.27 7.13
N PHE A 370 0.52 -8.75 7.43
CA PHE A 370 1.79 -9.36 7.00
C PHE A 370 2.16 -10.56 7.87
N THR A 371 1.64 -11.72 7.49
CA THR A 371 1.96 -13.01 8.10
C THR A 371 2.39 -13.98 7.00
N ASP A 372 3.60 -14.53 7.11
CA ASP A 372 4.05 -15.64 6.27
C ASP A 372 3.81 -16.97 7.00
N LEU A 373 3.65 -18.05 6.25
CA LEU A 373 3.39 -19.40 6.79
C LEU A 373 4.45 -20.38 6.33
N VAL A 374 4.76 -21.35 7.18
CA VAL A 374 5.68 -22.46 6.89
C VAL A 374 5.23 -23.70 7.66
N PHE A 375 5.36 -24.88 7.07
CA PHE A 375 5.27 -26.14 7.79
C PHE A 375 6.67 -26.61 8.17
N VAL A 376 6.92 -26.95 9.45
CA VAL A 376 8.19 -27.47 9.95
C VAL A 376 7.89 -28.71 10.80
N ASP A 377 8.38 -29.88 10.39
CA ASP A 377 8.08 -31.18 11.05
C ASP A 377 6.56 -31.39 11.28
N GLY A 378 5.74 -31.05 10.28
CA GLY A 378 4.28 -31.17 10.34
C GLY A 378 3.57 -30.11 11.19
N ALA A 379 4.31 -29.23 11.87
CA ALA A 379 3.72 -28.11 12.59
C ALA A 379 3.56 -26.89 11.68
N LEU A 380 2.35 -26.30 11.66
CA LEU A 380 2.10 -25.03 11.00
C LEU A 380 2.62 -23.89 11.87
N LEU A 381 3.53 -23.09 11.32
CA LEU A 381 4.08 -21.91 11.96
C LEU A 381 3.66 -20.65 11.19
N ALA A 382 3.34 -19.59 11.93
CA ALA A 382 3.06 -18.26 11.39
C ALA A 382 4.15 -17.29 11.82
N MET A 383 4.76 -16.61 10.85
CA MET A 383 5.82 -15.63 11.04
C MET A 383 5.26 -14.23 10.85
N ARG A 384 5.29 -13.42 11.92
CA ARG A 384 4.78 -12.05 11.94
C ARG A 384 5.95 -11.07 11.89
N GLY A 385 6.36 -10.72 10.67
CA GLY A 385 7.58 -9.94 10.41
C GLY A 385 7.61 -8.58 11.11
N ASN A 386 6.47 -7.88 11.15
CA ASN A 386 6.38 -6.56 11.82
C ASN A 386 6.37 -6.65 13.34
N GLU A 387 6.02 -7.81 13.90
CA GLU A 387 5.98 -8.03 15.35
C GLU A 387 7.22 -8.75 15.87
N GLY A 388 8.11 -9.19 14.98
CA GLY A 388 9.29 -9.94 15.36
C GLY A 388 8.94 -11.25 16.07
N ARG A 389 7.92 -11.98 15.60
CA ARG A 389 7.37 -13.13 16.33
C ARG A 389 7.08 -14.31 15.42
N VAL A 390 7.22 -15.52 15.96
CA VAL A 390 6.78 -16.77 15.35
C VAL A 390 5.83 -17.48 16.31
N ASP A 391 4.66 -17.87 15.78
CA ASP A 391 3.68 -18.67 16.48
C ASP A 391 3.57 -20.07 15.88
N ARG A 392 3.24 -21.04 16.71
CA ARG A 392 2.76 -22.37 16.31
C ARG A 392 1.24 -22.36 16.35
N ILE A 393 0.62 -22.89 15.30
CA ILE A 393 -0.84 -22.96 15.14
C ILE A 393 -1.27 -24.41 15.20
N ALA A 394 -2.26 -24.71 16.04
CA ALA A 394 -2.85 -26.03 16.13
C ALA A 394 -3.81 -26.26 14.95
N LEU A 395 -3.61 -27.36 14.22
CA LEU A 395 -4.40 -27.68 13.01
C LEU A 395 -5.83 -28.13 13.34
N ASP A 396 -6.08 -28.54 14.57
CA ASP A 396 -7.39 -28.93 15.10
C ASP A 396 -8.21 -27.73 15.63
N GLY A 397 -7.67 -26.51 15.51
CA GLY A 397 -8.29 -25.31 16.07
C GLY A 397 -8.04 -25.12 17.56
N GLY A 398 -7.16 -25.91 18.19
CA GLY A 398 -6.77 -25.80 19.60
C GLY A 398 -6.04 -24.50 20.00
N GLY A 399 -5.98 -23.51 19.10
CA GLY A 399 -5.39 -22.20 19.32
C GLY A 399 -3.96 -22.05 18.79
N ARG A 400 -3.21 -21.11 19.37
CA ARG A 400 -1.84 -20.78 18.98
C ARG A 400 -0.94 -20.59 20.21
N SER A 401 0.35 -20.83 20.05
CA SER A 401 1.37 -20.62 21.09
C SER A 401 2.60 -19.92 20.52
N VAL A 402 3.20 -19.01 21.28
CA VAL A 402 4.47 -18.35 20.90
C VAL A 402 5.58 -19.38 20.83
N VAL A 403 6.31 -19.40 19.72
CA VAL A 403 7.53 -20.21 19.56
C VAL A 403 8.77 -19.35 19.79
N ALA A 404 8.76 -18.12 19.24
CA ALA A 404 9.85 -17.17 19.40
C ALA A 404 9.31 -15.73 19.29
N SER A 405 9.95 -14.79 19.98
CA SER A 405 9.62 -13.36 19.98
C SER A 405 10.90 -12.53 19.90
N GLU A 406 10.75 -11.20 19.79
CA GLU A 406 11.88 -10.25 19.70
C GLU A 406 12.82 -10.51 18.51
N LEU A 407 12.28 -11.08 17.44
CA LEU A 407 13.00 -11.37 16.22
C LEU A 407 13.17 -10.09 15.40
N ALA A 408 14.38 -9.89 14.87
CA ALA A 408 14.71 -8.74 14.04
C ALA A 408 14.12 -8.88 12.62
N ARG A 409 12.85 -8.47 12.46
CA ARG A 409 12.11 -8.47 11.17
C ARG A 409 12.26 -9.79 10.40
N PRO A 410 11.71 -10.90 10.91
CA PRO A 410 11.80 -12.21 10.27
C PRO A 410 10.94 -12.25 9.00
N LEU A 411 11.49 -12.74 7.88
CA LEU A 411 10.87 -12.77 6.55
C LEU A 411 11.16 -14.09 5.82
N ASP A 412 10.30 -14.46 4.87
CA ASP A 412 10.48 -15.60 3.94
C ASP A 412 10.85 -16.92 4.66
N PRO A 413 9.99 -17.46 5.53
CA PRO A 413 10.30 -18.69 6.25
C PRO A 413 10.32 -19.92 5.33
N VAL A 414 11.27 -20.83 5.58
CA VAL A 414 11.40 -22.12 4.91
C VAL A 414 11.74 -23.23 5.89
N ASP A 415 11.31 -24.45 5.59
CA ASP A 415 11.76 -25.65 6.30
C ASP A 415 13.02 -26.21 5.67
N SER A 416 14.05 -26.42 6.48
CA SER A 416 15.24 -27.15 6.09
C SER A 416 15.42 -28.34 7.01
N GLY A 417 14.77 -29.46 6.69
CA GLY A 417 14.92 -30.74 7.40
C GLY A 417 14.51 -30.66 8.87
N GLY A 418 13.30 -30.15 9.12
CA GLY A 418 12.71 -30.01 10.45
C GLY A 418 13.18 -28.79 11.22
N VAL A 419 13.80 -27.84 10.53
CA VAL A 419 14.37 -26.64 11.16
C VAL A 419 13.87 -25.41 10.43
N LEU A 420 13.19 -24.55 11.18
CA LEU A 420 12.76 -23.25 10.70
C LEU A 420 13.99 -22.39 10.36
N CYS A 421 14.11 -22.04 9.09
CA CYS A 421 15.09 -21.09 8.58
C CYS A 421 14.37 -19.90 7.94
N PHE A 422 14.98 -18.71 7.98
CA PHE A 422 14.36 -17.49 7.46
C PHE A 422 15.39 -16.38 7.24
N VAL A 423 14.94 -15.26 6.66
CA VAL A 423 15.73 -14.04 6.51
C VAL A 423 15.46 -13.14 7.72
N SER A 424 16.51 -12.80 8.48
CA SER A 424 16.48 -11.71 9.47
C SER A 424 16.96 -10.43 8.80
N ALA A 425 16.16 -9.36 8.82
CA ALA A 425 16.48 -8.16 8.06
C ALA A 425 16.22 -6.84 8.82
N PRO A 426 16.90 -6.61 9.97
CA PRO A 426 16.79 -5.38 10.72
C PRO A 426 17.14 -4.14 9.90
N PHE A 427 16.50 -3.05 10.26
CA PHE A 427 16.89 -1.71 9.86
C PHE A 427 17.88 -1.15 10.88
N GLU A 428 19.04 -0.72 10.40
CA GLU A 428 20.02 0.01 11.20
C GLU A 428 19.97 1.49 10.82
N ASP A 429 19.73 2.34 11.81
CA ASP A 429 19.94 3.77 11.63
C ASP A 429 21.43 4.08 11.48
N ARG A 430 21.74 4.90 10.48
CA ARG A 430 23.05 5.49 10.25
C ARG A 430 22.92 6.98 10.11
N ILE A 431 23.93 7.70 10.56
CA ILE A 431 24.07 9.12 10.28
C ILE A 431 25.16 9.24 9.22
N VAL A 432 24.78 9.62 8.00
CA VAL A 432 25.71 9.85 6.90
C VAL A 432 25.63 11.33 6.54
N SER A 433 26.72 12.06 6.73
CA SER A 433 26.79 13.51 6.48
C SER A 433 25.72 14.32 7.22
N GLY A 434 25.40 13.93 8.46
CA GLY A 434 24.36 14.58 9.28
C GLY A 434 22.91 14.21 8.90
N MET A 435 22.70 13.44 7.83
CA MET A 435 21.39 12.89 7.48
C MET A 435 21.22 11.49 8.09
N ARG A 436 20.10 11.27 8.78
CA ARG A 436 19.70 9.94 9.24
C ARG A 436 19.25 9.13 8.02
N SER A 437 19.96 8.05 7.72
CA SER A 437 19.58 7.04 6.73
C SER A 437 19.35 5.71 7.44
N SER A 438 18.44 4.89 6.90
CA SER A 438 18.21 3.54 7.41
C SER A 438 18.76 2.53 6.41
N VAL A 439 19.64 1.64 6.86
CA VAL A 439 20.21 0.58 6.03
C VAL A 439 19.71 -0.77 6.52
N GLN A 440 19.14 -1.56 5.61
CA GLN A 440 18.71 -2.91 5.92
C GLN A 440 19.92 -3.86 5.89
N ARG A 441 20.17 -4.60 6.96
CA ARG A 441 21.17 -5.68 6.99
C ARG A 441 20.48 -7.03 7.03
N ALA A 442 20.67 -7.85 6.00
CA ALA A 442 20.07 -9.16 5.93
C ALA A 442 21.03 -10.25 6.43
N SER A 443 20.48 -11.29 7.05
CA SER A 443 21.19 -12.52 7.40
C SER A 443 20.25 -13.70 7.23
N LEU A 444 20.81 -14.82 6.75
CA LEU A 444 20.12 -16.10 6.83
C LEU A 444 20.30 -16.64 8.23
N VAL A 445 19.20 -17.05 8.84
CA VAL A 445 19.20 -17.53 10.21
C VAL A 445 18.37 -18.79 10.34
N ARG A 446 18.60 -19.55 11.41
CA ARG A 446 17.73 -20.64 11.86
C ARG A 446 17.25 -20.39 13.28
N LEU A 447 16.10 -20.95 13.59
CA LEU A 447 15.63 -21.02 14.97
C LEU A 447 16.37 -22.15 15.70
N GLY A 448 17.13 -21.78 16.73
CA GLY A 448 17.85 -22.70 17.61
C GLY A 448 16.94 -23.41 18.62
N LYS A 449 17.50 -24.38 19.34
CA LYS A 449 16.74 -25.23 20.29
C LYS A 449 16.12 -24.44 21.46
N SER A 450 16.74 -23.33 21.85
CA SER A 450 16.30 -22.47 22.96
C SER A 450 15.43 -21.30 22.51
N ALA A 451 14.77 -21.40 21.34
CA ALA A 451 14.04 -20.32 20.68
C ALA A 451 14.89 -19.08 20.29
N GLY A 452 16.21 -19.14 20.50
CA GLY A 452 17.15 -18.13 20.03
C GLY A 452 17.41 -18.23 18.53
N VAL A 453 17.87 -17.14 17.93
CA VAL A 453 18.22 -17.09 16.50
C VAL A 453 19.71 -17.36 16.32
N GLU A 454 20.05 -18.32 15.47
CA GLU A 454 21.43 -18.63 15.10
C GLU A 454 21.71 -18.16 13.67
N VAL A 455 22.77 -17.36 13.49
CA VAL A 455 23.17 -16.87 12.16
C VAL A 455 23.82 -18.00 11.36
N ILE A 456 23.26 -18.28 10.20
CA ILE A 456 23.81 -19.23 9.21
C ILE A 456 24.86 -18.54 8.36
N ALA A 457 24.49 -17.39 7.78
CA ALA A 457 25.38 -16.57 6.98
C ALA A 457 24.87 -15.11 6.89
N PRO A 458 25.75 -14.11 6.97
CA PRO A 458 25.39 -12.73 6.62
C PRO A 458 25.12 -12.62 5.12
N VAL A 459 24.21 -11.72 4.72
CA VAL A 459 23.91 -11.44 3.32
C VAL A 459 24.17 -9.97 3.04
N GLU A 460 25.07 -9.70 2.09
CA GLU A 460 25.50 -8.33 1.75
C GLU A 460 24.44 -7.52 0.98
N ALA A 461 23.49 -8.21 0.33
CA ALA A 461 22.43 -7.64 -0.48
C ALA A 461 21.05 -8.16 -0.02
N GLY A 462 19.97 -7.58 -0.55
CA GLY A 462 18.62 -8.05 -0.30
C GLY A 462 18.42 -9.48 -0.80
N VAL A 463 17.79 -10.34 0.01
CA VAL A 463 17.34 -11.67 -0.40
C VAL A 463 16.02 -11.51 -1.14
N ALA A 464 15.97 -11.96 -2.39
CA ALA A 464 14.79 -11.82 -3.25
C ALA A 464 13.97 -13.12 -3.37
N ALA A 465 14.62 -14.26 -3.10
CA ALA A 465 13.96 -15.56 -3.01
C ALA A 465 14.75 -16.49 -2.08
N LEU A 466 14.03 -17.34 -1.34
CA LEU A 466 14.59 -18.36 -0.47
C LEU A 466 13.89 -19.70 -0.71
N ALA A 467 14.69 -20.77 -0.79
CA ALA A 467 14.24 -22.15 -0.84
C ALA A 467 15.20 -23.03 -0.01
N ALA A 468 14.81 -24.25 0.29
CA ALA A 468 15.62 -25.15 1.10
C ALA A 468 15.44 -26.62 0.71
N ASP A 469 16.45 -27.42 1.04
CA ASP A 469 16.33 -28.87 1.20
C ASP A 469 16.62 -29.26 2.65
N ALA A 470 16.73 -30.56 2.95
CA ALA A 470 16.96 -31.06 4.30
C ALA A 470 18.26 -30.58 4.99
N THR A 471 19.22 -30.07 4.21
CA THR A 471 20.60 -29.80 4.65
C THR A 471 21.14 -28.43 4.26
N HIS A 472 20.55 -27.77 3.26
CA HIS A 472 21.03 -26.51 2.70
C HIS A 472 19.90 -25.52 2.46
N LEU A 473 20.30 -24.24 2.49
CA LEU A 473 19.50 -23.11 2.02
C LEU A 473 20.01 -22.66 0.65
N TYR A 474 19.07 -22.26 -0.19
CA TYR A 474 19.31 -21.73 -1.54
C TYR A 474 18.62 -20.39 -1.64
N TYR A 475 19.37 -19.36 -1.99
CA TYR A 475 18.84 -18.00 -1.98
C TYR A 475 19.37 -17.18 -3.13
N ALA A 476 18.53 -16.32 -3.67
CA ALA A 476 18.92 -15.36 -4.69
C ALA A 476 19.05 -13.97 -4.05
N THR A 477 20.15 -13.28 -4.38
CA THR A 477 20.29 -11.85 -4.08
C THR A 477 20.15 -11.06 -5.37
N THR A 478 19.50 -9.90 -5.31
CA THR A 478 19.34 -9.03 -6.48
C THR A 478 19.50 -7.56 -6.14
N ASN A 479 19.88 -6.76 -7.13
CA ASN A 479 19.78 -5.30 -7.10
C ASN A 479 18.34 -4.84 -7.45
N LEU A 480 18.13 -3.52 -7.59
CA LEU A 480 16.84 -2.93 -7.97
C LEU A 480 16.39 -3.29 -9.40
N GLU A 481 17.34 -3.64 -10.28
CA GLU A 481 17.07 -4.09 -11.65
C GLU A 481 16.75 -5.60 -11.72
N ARG A 482 16.75 -6.28 -10.56
CA ARG A 482 16.55 -7.73 -10.39
C ARG A 482 17.71 -8.59 -10.92
N GLU A 483 18.86 -7.99 -11.17
CA GLU A 483 20.12 -8.66 -11.51
C GLU A 483 20.83 -9.13 -10.24
N GLY A 484 21.46 -10.30 -10.28
CA GLY A 484 22.30 -10.77 -9.17
C GLY A 484 22.76 -12.20 -9.32
N ALA A 485 22.65 -12.99 -8.24
CA ALA A 485 23.19 -14.35 -8.22
C ALA A 485 22.41 -15.27 -7.27
N LEU A 486 22.43 -16.56 -7.60
CA LEU A 486 21.93 -17.66 -6.79
C LEU A 486 23.07 -18.26 -5.98
N PHE A 487 22.84 -18.47 -4.70
CA PHE A 487 23.79 -19.01 -3.75
C PHE A 487 23.22 -20.24 -3.04
N ARG A 488 24.13 -21.04 -2.50
CA ARG A 488 23.87 -22.15 -1.59
C ARG A 488 24.68 -21.96 -0.32
N VAL A 489 24.11 -22.30 0.83
CA VAL A 489 24.84 -22.40 2.09
C VAL A 489 24.32 -23.59 2.90
N ALA A 490 25.19 -24.27 3.63
CA ALA A 490 24.77 -25.34 4.51
C ALA A 490 23.90 -24.75 5.64
N ARG A 491 22.81 -25.43 6.01
CA ARG A 491 21.98 -25.08 7.17
C ARG A 491 22.81 -25.02 8.47
N ALA A 492 23.90 -25.77 8.52
CA ALA A 492 24.87 -25.77 9.60
C ALA A 492 25.65 -24.44 9.73
N GLY A 493 25.56 -23.54 8.74
CA GLY A 493 26.40 -22.37 8.61
C GLY A 493 27.58 -22.61 7.66
N GLY A 494 28.29 -21.54 7.34
CA GLY A 494 29.49 -21.59 6.49
C GLY A 494 29.49 -20.50 5.42
N LYS A 495 30.54 -20.51 4.59
CA LYS A 495 30.66 -19.55 3.49
C LYS A 495 29.68 -19.93 2.37
N PRO A 496 28.79 -19.02 1.93
CA PRO A 496 27.93 -19.28 0.79
C PRO A 496 28.74 -19.52 -0.49
N SER A 497 28.28 -20.46 -1.31
CA SER A 497 28.83 -20.74 -2.64
C SER A 497 27.87 -20.25 -3.73
N MET A 498 28.38 -19.53 -4.71
CA MET A 498 27.59 -19.10 -5.86
C MET A 498 27.32 -20.30 -6.77
N LEU A 499 26.04 -20.53 -7.10
CA LEU A 499 25.61 -21.57 -8.04
C LEU A 499 25.46 -21.02 -9.46
N ALA A 500 24.87 -19.84 -9.61
CA ALA A 500 24.60 -19.24 -10.92
C ALA A 500 24.49 -17.72 -10.84
N LYS A 501 24.81 -17.04 -11.94
CA LYS A 501 24.40 -15.65 -12.14
C LYS A 501 22.93 -15.60 -12.58
N VAL A 502 22.23 -14.57 -12.15
CA VAL A 502 20.83 -14.29 -12.50
C VAL A 502 20.80 -12.94 -13.19
N GLY A 503 20.38 -12.91 -14.46
CA GLY A 503 20.22 -11.68 -15.21
C GLY A 503 18.94 -10.94 -14.83
N ARG A 504 17.85 -11.65 -14.52
CA ARG A 504 16.63 -11.00 -14.03
C ARG A 504 15.77 -11.96 -13.24
N LEU A 505 15.84 -11.93 -11.92
CA LEU A 505 14.96 -12.78 -11.13
C LEU A 505 13.49 -12.37 -11.33
N GLY A 506 12.57 -13.29 -11.06
CA GLY A 506 11.13 -13.04 -11.01
C GLY A 506 10.75 -11.85 -10.12
N HIS A 507 9.46 -11.56 -9.99
CA HIS A 507 9.03 -10.35 -9.29
C HIS A 507 8.84 -10.57 -7.78
N ALA A 508 9.19 -9.59 -6.95
CA ALA A 508 9.04 -9.68 -5.48
C ALA A 508 7.59 -9.91 -5.01
N THR A 509 6.60 -9.59 -5.85
CA THR A 509 5.17 -9.81 -5.57
C THR A 509 4.63 -11.11 -6.17
N ALA A 510 5.45 -11.89 -6.88
CA ALA A 510 5.07 -13.17 -7.46
C ALA A 510 6.10 -14.22 -7.03
N GLN A 511 5.73 -15.08 -6.08
CA GLN A 511 6.63 -16.06 -5.49
C GLN A 511 6.03 -17.47 -5.56
N PRO A 512 6.87 -18.52 -5.65
CA PRO A 512 8.32 -18.46 -5.66
C PRO A 512 8.90 -18.28 -7.08
N ALA A 513 10.05 -17.61 -7.17
CA ALA A 513 10.87 -17.53 -8.38
C ALA A 513 12.04 -18.54 -8.37
N LEU A 514 12.19 -19.30 -7.28
CA LEU A 514 13.22 -20.31 -7.02
C LEU A 514 12.60 -21.45 -6.23
N VAL A 515 12.80 -22.69 -6.67
CA VAL A 515 12.37 -23.91 -5.96
C VAL A 515 13.45 -24.99 -6.05
N ILE A 516 13.42 -25.94 -5.11
CA ILE A 516 14.28 -27.13 -5.14
C ILE A 516 13.46 -28.33 -5.62
N ALA A 517 13.96 -29.01 -6.65
CA ALA A 517 13.35 -30.19 -7.23
C ALA A 517 14.41 -31.28 -7.39
N GLY A 518 14.39 -32.26 -6.48
CA GLY A 518 15.40 -33.30 -6.42
C GLY A 518 16.79 -32.72 -6.16
N ASP A 519 17.72 -33.02 -7.05
CA ASP A 519 19.12 -32.57 -7.03
C ASP A 519 19.37 -31.25 -7.78
N HIS A 520 18.31 -30.52 -8.13
CA HIS A 520 18.41 -29.27 -8.88
C HIS A 520 17.68 -28.11 -8.18
N ALA A 521 18.28 -26.93 -8.26
CA ALA A 521 17.58 -25.67 -8.08
C ALA A 521 17.00 -25.22 -9.43
N VAL A 522 15.69 -24.94 -9.47
CA VAL A 522 14.97 -24.45 -10.64
C VAL A 522 14.53 -23.01 -10.38
N PHE A 523 14.85 -22.10 -11.31
CA PHE A 523 14.64 -20.67 -11.09
C PHE A 523 14.30 -19.91 -12.37
N ALA A 524 13.62 -18.77 -12.18
CA ALA A 524 13.32 -17.81 -13.24
C ALA A 524 14.51 -16.87 -13.51
N ASP A 525 14.84 -16.65 -14.78
CA ASP A 525 15.85 -15.69 -15.25
C ASP A 525 15.32 -14.92 -16.46
N GLY A 526 14.49 -13.91 -16.18
CA GLY A 526 13.73 -13.16 -17.17
C GLY A 526 12.75 -14.07 -17.87
N ARG A 527 13.00 -14.36 -19.14
CA ARG A 527 12.19 -15.27 -19.96
C ARG A 527 12.67 -16.72 -19.91
N ASP A 528 13.85 -16.95 -19.32
CA ASP A 528 14.48 -18.26 -19.30
C ASP A 528 14.12 -18.98 -18.00
N LEU A 529 13.54 -20.17 -18.12
CA LEU A 529 13.43 -21.13 -17.03
C LEU A 529 14.74 -21.90 -16.97
N ARG A 530 15.47 -21.79 -15.87
CA ARG A 530 16.81 -22.38 -15.72
C ARG A 530 16.84 -23.39 -14.59
N ARG A 531 17.75 -24.35 -14.70
CA ARG A 531 18.12 -25.23 -13.58
C ARG A 531 19.62 -25.29 -13.39
N VAL A 532 20.05 -25.54 -12.17
CA VAL A 532 21.45 -25.79 -11.82
C VAL A 532 21.51 -26.92 -10.78
N PRO A 533 22.47 -27.86 -10.88
CA PRO A 533 22.66 -28.87 -9.85
C PRO A 533 22.92 -28.22 -8.49
N VAL A 534 22.27 -28.69 -7.43
CA VAL A 534 22.46 -28.14 -6.08
C VAL A 534 23.90 -28.35 -5.58
N GLY A 535 24.58 -29.38 -6.09
CA GLY A 535 26.00 -29.66 -5.90
C GLY A 535 26.96 -28.59 -6.45
N GLY A 536 26.47 -27.68 -7.28
CA GLY A 536 27.29 -26.83 -8.16
C GLY A 536 27.45 -27.46 -9.55
N GLY A 537 27.67 -26.62 -10.55
CA GLY A 537 27.76 -27.04 -11.95
C GLY A 537 27.29 -25.93 -12.90
N GLN A 538 27.14 -26.28 -14.18
CA GLN A 538 26.66 -25.32 -15.17
C GLN A 538 25.13 -25.20 -15.11
N ALA A 539 24.64 -23.97 -14.97
CA ALA A 539 23.21 -23.68 -15.11
C ALA A 539 22.78 -23.82 -16.58
N VAL A 540 21.74 -24.60 -16.82
CA VAL A 540 21.18 -24.86 -18.16
C VAL A 540 19.78 -24.26 -18.30
N THR A 541 19.47 -23.73 -19.48
CA THR A 541 18.12 -23.27 -19.81
C THR A 541 17.26 -24.49 -20.15
N LEU A 542 16.19 -24.69 -19.40
CA LEU A 542 15.18 -25.72 -19.66
C LEU A 542 14.23 -25.27 -20.76
N HIS A 543 13.81 -24.01 -20.70
CA HIS A 543 12.83 -23.45 -21.61
C HIS A 543 12.96 -21.93 -21.70
N ARG A 544 12.61 -21.35 -22.85
CA ARG A 544 12.50 -19.90 -23.05
C ARG A 544 11.05 -19.56 -23.38
N THR A 545 10.48 -18.67 -22.59
CA THR A 545 9.07 -18.25 -22.66
C THR A 545 8.91 -16.94 -23.46
N ASP A 546 7.69 -16.63 -23.86
CA ASP A 546 7.39 -15.43 -24.65
C ASP A 546 7.41 -14.14 -23.82
N ALA A 547 7.18 -14.26 -22.50
CA ALA A 547 7.17 -13.16 -21.54
C ALA A 547 7.91 -13.56 -20.25
N PRO A 548 8.37 -12.60 -19.43
CA PRO A 548 9.12 -12.92 -18.21
C PRO A 548 8.35 -13.83 -17.24
N ILE A 549 9.07 -14.71 -16.57
CA ILE A 549 8.52 -15.65 -15.58
C ILE A 549 8.43 -14.93 -14.24
N GLY A 550 7.21 -14.76 -13.73
CA GLY A 550 6.94 -14.16 -12.43
C GLY A 550 7.13 -15.17 -11.29
N ALA A 551 6.48 -16.33 -11.39
CA ALA A 551 6.52 -17.41 -10.40
C ALA A 551 6.45 -18.78 -11.07
N LEU A 552 6.85 -19.83 -10.35
CA LEU A 552 6.87 -21.20 -10.84
C LEU A 552 6.58 -22.23 -9.75
N ALA A 553 6.02 -23.38 -10.12
CA ALA A 553 5.97 -24.57 -9.29
C ALA A 553 6.22 -25.84 -10.09
N VAL A 554 6.91 -26.79 -9.48
CA VAL A 554 7.17 -28.10 -10.07
C VAL A 554 5.98 -29.02 -9.78
N VAL A 555 5.43 -29.62 -10.83
CA VAL A 555 4.28 -30.52 -10.80
C VAL A 555 4.69 -31.92 -11.28
N SER A 556 3.81 -32.92 -11.19
CA SER A 556 4.21 -34.32 -11.41
C SER A 556 4.75 -34.62 -12.81
N ASP A 557 4.25 -33.91 -13.82
CA ASP A 557 4.58 -34.12 -15.22
C ASP A 557 5.31 -32.93 -15.86
N GLY A 558 5.66 -31.89 -15.10
CA GLY A 558 6.18 -30.64 -15.65
C GLY A 558 6.39 -29.51 -14.64
N ILE A 559 6.30 -28.29 -15.15
CA ILE A 559 6.42 -27.05 -14.38
C ILE A 559 5.30 -26.12 -14.81
N VAL A 560 4.53 -25.61 -13.84
CA VAL A 560 3.58 -24.53 -14.10
C VAL A 560 4.30 -23.20 -13.84
N VAL A 561 4.17 -22.27 -14.77
CA VAL A 561 4.76 -20.92 -14.69
C VAL A 561 3.69 -19.85 -14.88
N ILE A 562 3.88 -18.72 -14.21
CA ILE A 562 3.11 -17.49 -14.39
C ILE A 562 3.94 -16.53 -15.23
N LEU A 563 3.41 -16.10 -16.37
CA LEU A 563 4.11 -15.24 -17.32
C LEU A 563 3.52 -13.83 -17.35
N GLY A 564 4.40 -12.83 -17.27
CA GLY A 564 4.08 -11.41 -17.40
C GLY A 564 4.91 -10.51 -16.48
N GLU A 565 4.85 -9.21 -16.75
CA GLU A 565 5.48 -8.16 -15.98
C GLU A 565 4.51 -7.55 -14.94
N MET A 566 5.05 -6.72 -14.06
CA MET A 566 4.25 -6.00 -13.06
C MET A 566 3.37 -4.90 -13.62
N SER A 567 3.73 -4.35 -14.77
CA SER A 567 2.91 -3.39 -15.49
C SER A 567 1.74 -4.04 -16.21
N ASP A 568 1.77 -5.36 -16.40
CA ASP A 568 0.80 -6.04 -17.23
C ASP A 568 -0.53 -6.17 -16.48
N GLY A 569 -1.63 -5.82 -17.18
CA GLY A 569 -2.99 -5.97 -16.67
C GLY A 569 -3.48 -7.42 -16.61
N SER A 570 -2.68 -8.37 -17.11
CA SER A 570 -3.00 -9.79 -17.07
C SER A 570 -1.75 -10.64 -17.10
N TRP A 571 -1.85 -11.85 -16.54
CA TRP A 571 -0.80 -12.87 -16.59
C TRP A 571 -1.29 -14.15 -17.24
N ASP A 572 -0.38 -14.83 -17.93
CA ASP A 572 -0.65 -16.14 -18.52
C ASP A 572 -0.19 -17.25 -17.57
N VAL A 573 -1.01 -18.29 -17.46
CA VAL A 573 -0.67 -19.51 -16.73
C VAL A 573 -0.31 -20.57 -17.76
N VAL A 574 0.92 -21.10 -17.68
CA VAL A 574 1.46 -22.01 -18.70
C VAL A 574 2.04 -23.26 -18.04
N HIS A 575 1.72 -24.43 -18.60
CA HIS A 575 2.32 -25.71 -18.24
C HIS A 575 3.45 -26.05 -19.22
N LEU A 576 4.60 -26.45 -18.66
CA LEU A 576 5.82 -26.82 -19.37
C LEU A 576 6.14 -28.30 -19.10
N PRO A 577 6.03 -29.20 -20.08
CA PRO A 577 6.25 -30.63 -19.88
C PRO A 577 7.70 -30.99 -19.49
N SER A 578 7.85 -31.86 -18.50
CA SER A 578 9.16 -32.32 -17.96
C SER A 578 10.02 -33.08 -18.97
N LYS A 579 9.41 -33.81 -19.90
CA LYS A 579 10.10 -34.64 -20.93
C LYS A 579 10.43 -33.88 -22.21
N GLY A 580 10.31 -32.55 -22.19
CA GLY A 580 10.29 -31.75 -23.40
C GLY A 580 8.95 -31.85 -24.13
N GLY A 581 8.59 -30.80 -24.85
CA GLY A 581 7.28 -30.69 -25.50
C GLY A 581 6.90 -29.24 -25.74
N LYS A 582 5.75 -29.03 -26.39
CA LYS A 582 5.20 -27.67 -26.57
C LYS A 582 4.57 -27.20 -25.26
N PRO A 583 4.89 -25.97 -24.80
CA PRO A 583 4.16 -25.32 -23.72
C PRO A 583 2.66 -25.31 -23.98
N ARG A 584 1.87 -25.47 -22.92
CA ARG A 584 0.41 -25.43 -22.97
C ARG A 584 -0.09 -24.27 -22.12
N LYS A 585 -0.71 -23.27 -22.74
CA LYS A 585 -1.38 -22.18 -22.03
C LYS A 585 -2.67 -22.71 -21.39
N LEU A 586 -2.75 -22.63 -20.07
CA LEU A 586 -3.90 -23.07 -19.27
C LEU A 586 -4.98 -21.98 -19.19
N GLY A 587 -4.56 -20.72 -19.23
CA GLY A 587 -5.46 -19.56 -19.24
C GLY A 587 -4.73 -18.24 -19.05
N THR A 588 -5.52 -17.17 -18.99
CA THR A 588 -5.06 -15.80 -18.70
C THR A 588 -5.88 -15.26 -17.53
N LEU A 589 -5.22 -14.68 -16.54
CA LEU A 589 -5.84 -14.09 -15.35
C LEU A 589 -5.63 -12.58 -15.34
N GLN A 590 -6.70 -11.84 -15.05
CA GLN A 590 -6.63 -10.39 -14.88
C GLN A 590 -5.89 -10.04 -13.59
N ARG A 591 -5.10 -8.97 -13.64
CA ARG A 591 -4.26 -8.54 -12.53
C ARG A 591 -4.34 -7.04 -12.32
N ARG A 592 -4.23 -6.62 -11.05
CA ARG A 592 -3.98 -5.23 -10.67
C ARG A 592 -2.56 -5.07 -10.12
N PRO A 593 -1.96 -3.86 -10.17
CA PRO A 593 -0.57 -3.64 -9.77
C PRO A 593 -0.21 -4.15 -8.37
N TYR A 594 -1.15 -4.08 -7.43
CA TYR A 594 -0.97 -4.46 -6.03
C TYR A 594 -1.24 -5.95 -5.74
N HIS A 595 -1.72 -6.74 -6.71
CA HIS A 595 -1.91 -8.17 -6.50
C HIS A 595 -0.57 -8.84 -6.21
N ARG A 596 -0.58 -9.65 -5.15
CA ARG A 596 0.50 -10.56 -4.80
C ARG A 596 0.09 -11.98 -5.17
N LEU A 597 1.08 -12.77 -5.56
CA LEU A 597 0.92 -14.16 -5.90
C LEU A 597 1.86 -15.01 -5.06
N LYS A 598 1.28 -16.00 -4.40
CA LYS A 598 2.00 -17.05 -3.67
C LYS A 598 1.60 -18.38 -4.30
N MET A 599 2.57 -19.24 -4.58
CA MET A 599 2.36 -20.47 -5.31
C MET A 599 3.07 -21.64 -4.63
N VAL A 600 2.42 -22.80 -4.62
CA VAL A 600 2.94 -24.04 -4.03
C VAL A 600 2.59 -25.25 -4.90
N SER A 601 3.26 -26.37 -4.67
CA SER A 601 2.92 -27.66 -5.31
C SER A 601 2.35 -28.63 -4.28
N ARG A 602 1.22 -29.27 -4.61
CA ARG A 602 0.55 -30.26 -3.76
C ARG A 602 -0.08 -31.34 -4.63
N GLY A 603 0.16 -32.61 -4.30
CA GLY A 603 -0.45 -33.74 -5.02
C GLY A 603 -0.11 -33.80 -6.51
N GLY A 604 1.02 -33.23 -6.93
CA GLY A 604 1.40 -33.15 -8.35
C GLY A 604 0.73 -32.01 -9.12
N GLU A 605 0.03 -31.10 -8.44
CA GLU A 605 -0.64 -29.94 -9.03
C GLU A 605 -0.06 -28.64 -8.47
N ALA A 606 -0.25 -27.54 -9.21
CA ALA A 606 0.11 -26.20 -8.74
C ALA A 606 -1.10 -25.50 -8.11
N PHE A 607 -0.91 -24.91 -6.94
CA PHE A 607 -1.89 -24.03 -6.29
C PHE A 607 -1.30 -22.64 -6.15
N PHE A 608 -2.05 -21.60 -6.47
CA PHE A 608 -1.57 -20.24 -6.30
C PHE A 608 -2.69 -19.24 -6.01
N THR A 609 -2.35 -18.21 -5.25
CA THR A 609 -3.26 -17.11 -4.96
C THR A 609 -3.09 -15.98 -5.96
N LEU A 610 -4.19 -15.32 -6.31
CA LEU A 610 -4.18 -14.05 -7.02
C LEU A 610 -5.37 -13.24 -6.51
N ASP A 611 -5.07 -12.16 -5.78
CA ASP A 611 -6.06 -11.39 -5.02
C ASP A 611 -6.80 -12.29 -4.00
N ASP A 612 -8.13 -12.30 -4.02
CA ASP A 612 -9.00 -13.07 -3.12
C ASP A 612 -9.28 -14.49 -3.60
N ARG A 613 -8.57 -14.97 -4.62
CA ARG A 613 -8.83 -16.25 -5.28
C ARG A 613 -7.65 -17.19 -5.17
N LEU A 614 -7.94 -18.44 -4.86
CA LEU A 614 -7.02 -19.57 -4.99
C LEU A 614 -7.34 -20.33 -6.28
N TYR A 615 -6.32 -20.51 -7.10
CA TYR A 615 -6.36 -21.25 -8.34
C TYR A 615 -5.61 -22.58 -8.21
N ARG A 616 -6.11 -23.58 -8.92
CA ARG A 616 -5.44 -24.85 -9.18
C ARG A 616 -5.10 -24.93 -10.65
N ALA A 617 -3.87 -25.34 -10.96
CA ALA A 617 -3.37 -25.58 -12.30
C ALA A 617 -2.87 -27.04 -12.44
N ARG A 618 -3.38 -27.73 -13.47
CA ARG A 618 -3.06 -29.12 -13.83
C ARG A 618 -2.32 -29.20 -15.15
#